data_AF-A0A0F9PZ28-F1
#
_entry.id   AF-A0A0F9PZ28-F1
#
_cell.length_a   1.000
_cell.length_b   1.000
_cell.length_c   1.000
_cell.angle_alpha   90.00
_cell.angle_beta   90.00
_cell.angle_gamma   90.00
#
_symmetry.space_group_name_H-M   'P 1'
#
loop_
_entity.id
_entity.type
_entity.pdbx_description
1 polymer ?
#
loop_
_entity_poly.entity_id
_entity_poly.type
_entity_poly.pdbx_seq_one_letter_code
_entity_poly.pdbx_strand_id
1 'polypeptide(L)' 'MTNYEAVSIAEGFCEGENATETEQIEAWQHLIDTGLAWTLQGWFGRNAQSLIEQGICTAQEVRT' A
#
# COMPACT_ATOMS: atom_id res chain seq x y z
N MET A 1 -8.07 2.09 -7.25
CA MET A 1 -7.73 0.73 -7.71
C MET A 1 -8.48 -0.30 -6.88
N THR A 2 -8.52 -1.55 -7.32
CA THR A 2 -9.04 -2.67 -6.52
C THR A 2 -8.01 -3.14 -5.50
N ASN A 3 -8.44 -3.91 -4.50
CA ASN A 3 -7.53 -4.48 -3.51
C ASN A 3 -6.51 -5.44 -4.14
N TYR A 4 -6.93 -6.21 -5.16
CA TYR A 4 -6.04 -7.11 -5.87
C TYR A 4 -4.95 -6.35 -6.62
N GLU A 5 -5.33 -5.31 -7.40
CA GLU A 5 -4.36 -4.47 -8.12
C GLU A 5 -3.39 -3.76 -7.17
N ALA A 6 -3.87 -3.28 -6.02
CA ALA A 6 -3.00 -2.64 -5.03
C ALA A 6 -1.96 -3.62 -4.46
N VAL A 7 -2.37 -4.87 -4.20
CA VAL A 7 -1.46 -5.93 -3.74
C VAL A 7 -0.47 -6.33 -4.84
N SER A 8 -0.94 -6.48 -6.09
CA SER A 8 -0.08 -6.85 -7.21
C SER A 8 0.99 -5.79 -7.49
N ILE A 9 0.62 -4.51 -7.41
CA ILE A 9 1.55 -3.39 -7.54
C ILE A 9 2.54 -3.37 -6.36
N ALA A 10 2.05 -3.41 -5.12
CA ALA A 10 2.89 -3.33 -3.92
C ALA A 10 3.95 -4.46 -3.85
N GLU A 11 3.59 -5.68 -4.25
CA GLU A 11 4.51 -6.82 -4.30
C GLU A 11 5.31 -6.91 -5.61
N GLY A 12 4.92 -6.18 -6.66
CA GLY A 12 5.59 -6.18 -7.96
C GLY A 12 5.40 -7.47 -8.75
N PHE A 13 4.20 -8.07 -8.73
CA PHE A 13 3.85 -9.27 -9.51
C PHE A 13 2.70 -9.01 -10.49
N CYS A 14 2.58 -9.84 -11.52
CA CYS A 14 1.54 -9.76 -12.56
C CYS A 14 1.36 -8.32 -13.09
N GLU A 15 0.22 -7.69 -12.82
CA GLU A 15 -0.09 -6.32 -13.25
C GLU A 15 0.84 -5.26 -12.63
N GLY A 16 1.60 -5.61 -11.58
CA GLY A 16 2.54 -4.74 -10.89
C GLY A 16 4.00 -4.78 -11.36
N GLU A 17 4.39 -5.68 -12.26
CA GLU A 17 5.82 -5.89 -12.64
C GLU A 17 6.49 -4.65 -13.24
N ASN A 18 5.72 -3.69 -13.76
CA ASN A 18 6.22 -2.45 -14.36
C ASN A 18 5.58 -1.20 -13.77
N ALA A 19 5.06 -1.29 -12.54
CA ALA A 19 4.46 -0.15 -11.87
C ALA A 19 5.50 0.98 -11.72
N THR A 20 5.10 2.17 -12.11
CA THR A 20 5.85 3.41 -11.86
C THR A 20 5.92 3.70 -10.37
N GLU A 21 6.84 4.59 -9.97
CA GLU A 21 6.95 5.04 -8.58
C GLU A 21 5.63 5.64 -8.07
N THR A 22 4.94 6.42 -8.90
CA THR A 22 3.62 6.99 -8.55
C THR A 22 2.59 5.90 -8.32
N GLU A 23 2.50 4.89 -9.19
CA GLU A 23 1.56 3.77 -9.02
C GLU A 23 1.86 2.97 -7.76
N GLN A 24 3.15 2.79 -7.41
CA GLN A 24 3.55 2.17 -6.16
C GLN A 24 3.04 2.96 -4.94
N ILE A 25 3.24 4.28 -4.93
CA ILE A 25 2.79 5.15 -3.84
C ILE A 25 1.25 5.10 -3.73
N GLU A 26 0.53 5.18 -4.84
CA GLU A 26 -0.94 5.08 -4.85
C GLU A 26 -1.44 3.72 -4.36
N ALA A 27 -0.75 2.64 -4.72
CA ALA A 27 -1.09 1.30 -4.23
C ALA A 27 -0.89 1.17 -2.73
N TRP A 28 0.27 1.59 -2.22
CA TRP A 28 0.52 1.58 -0.78
C TRP A 28 -0.46 2.46 -0.01
N GLN A 29 -0.80 3.65 -0.54
CA GLN A 29 -1.81 4.50 0.08
C GLN A 29 -3.18 3.82 0.11
N HIS A 30 -3.60 3.17 -0.99
CA HIS A 30 -4.86 2.40 -1.03
C HIS A 30 -4.88 1.27 0.01
N LEU A 31 -3.77 0.53 0.16
CA LEU A 31 -3.66 -0.54 1.15
C LEU A 31 -3.74 -0.01 2.59
N ILE A 32 -3.20 1.18 2.85
CA ILE A 32 -3.28 1.85 4.16
C ILE A 32 -4.71 2.34 4.42
N ASP A 33 -5.31 3.06 3.47
CA ASP A 33 -6.64 3.67 3.60
C ASP A 33 -7.74 2.64 3.83
N THR A 34 -7.65 1.50 3.13
CA THR A 34 -8.59 0.37 3.30
C THR A 34 -8.32 -0.45 4.56
N GLY A 35 -7.19 -0.23 5.23
CA GLY A 35 -6.70 -1.04 6.34
C GLY A 35 -6.16 -2.41 5.94
N LEU A 36 -6.15 -2.73 4.64
CA LEU A 36 -5.73 -4.04 4.13
C LEU A 36 -4.25 -4.32 4.48
N ALA A 37 -3.39 -3.30 4.45
CA ALA A 37 -1.98 -3.39 4.85
C ALA A 37 -1.77 -3.98 6.26
N TRP A 38 -2.74 -3.80 7.15
CA TRP A 38 -2.69 -4.24 8.55
C TRP A 38 -3.33 -5.62 8.77
N THR A 39 -3.99 -6.18 7.76
CA THR A 39 -4.65 -7.49 7.82
C THR A 39 -3.90 -8.57 7.04
N LEU A 40 -3.08 -8.16 6.06
CA LEU A 40 -2.20 -9.06 5.30
C LEU A 40 -0.97 -9.48 6.12
N GLN A 41 -0.17 -10.40 5.54
CA GLN A 41 1.07 -10.87 6.17
C GLN A 41 1.95 -9.70 6.62
N GLY A 42 2.67 -9.87 7.75
CA GLY A 42 3.31 -8.75 8.44
C GLY A 42 4.34 -7.93 7.65
N TRP A 43 4.78 -8.41 6.48
CA TRP A 43 5.57 -7.60 5.54
C TRP A 43 4.81 -6.34 5.10
N PHE A 44 3.51 -6.43 4.79
CA PHE A 44 2.71 -5.28 4.36
C PHE A 44 2.66 -4.19 5.44
N GLY A 45 2.33 -4.57 6.68
CA GLY A 45 2.25 -3.61 7.78
C GLY A 45 3.60 -2.91 8.05
N ARG A 46 4.72 -3.64 8.01
CA ARG A 46 6.05 -3.02 8.21
C ARG A 46 6.42 -2.04 7.10
N ASN A 47 6.10 -2.36 5.84
CA ASN A 47 6.37 -1.46 4.72
C ASN A 47 5.46 -0.23 4.76
N ALA A 48 4.16 -0.43 4.99
CA ALA A 48 3.20 0.66 5.17
C ALA A 48 3.64 1.62 6.29
N GLN A 49 4.07 1.08 7.44
CA GLN A 49 4.61 1.89 8.53
C GLN A 49 5.86 2.66 8.10
N SER A 50 6.81 2.01 7.43
CA SER A 50 8.03 2.68 6.96
C SER A 50 7.74 3.81 5.97
N LEU A 51 6.76 3.64 5.07
CA LEU A 51 6.36 4.68 4.11
C LEU A 51 5.68 5.87 4.79
N ILE A 52 4.90 5.62 5.84
CA ILE A 52 4.31 6.67 6.68
C ILE A 52 5.41 7.44 7.43
N GLU A 53 6.36 6.74 8.03
CA GLU A 53 7.49 7.35 8.75
C GLU A 53 8.38 8.21 7.83
N GLN A 54 8.50 7.83 6.55
CA GLN A 54 9.22 8.59 5.53
C GLN A 54 8.40 9.78 4.96
N GLY A 55 7.12 9.91 5.32
CA GLY A 55 6.24 10.95 4.79
C GLY A 55 5.82 10.74 3.32
N ILE A 56 6.00 9.52 2.80
CA ILE A 56 5.60 9.14 1.43
C ILE A 56 4.10 8.82 1.38
N CYS A 57 3.58 8.19 2.44
CA CYS A 57 2.15 7.90 2.62
C CYS A 57 1.63 8.51 3.92
N THR A 58 0.32 8.60 4.07
CA THR A 58 -0.35 9.06 5.29
C THR A 58 -1.02 7.90 6.02
N ALA A 59 -1.08 7.98 7.36
CA ALA A 59 -1.79 6.99 8.17
C ALA A 59 -3.30 6.95 7.84
N GLN A 60 -3.94 5.81 8.11
CA GLN A 60 -5.37 5.65 7.89
C GLN A 60 -6.16 6.64 8.77
N GLU A 61 -6.96 7.49 8.14
CA GLU A 61 -7.88 8.37 8.85
C GLU A 61 -9.00 7.54 9.50
N VAL A 62 -9.04 7.56 10.83
CA VAL A 62 -10.14 6.95 11.58
C VAL A 62 -11.34 7.88 11.42
N ARG A 63 -12.33 7.47 10.62
CA ARG A 63 -13.61 8.17 10.58
C ARG A 63 -14.34 7.98 11.91
N THR A 64 -14.22 8.96 12.79
CA THR A 64 -15.05 9.13 14.00
C THR A 64 -16.51 9.38 13.68
#